data_AF-A0A524NAD6-F1
#
_entry.id   AF-A0A524NAD6-F1
#
_cell.length_a   1.000
_cell.length_b   1.000
_cell.length_c   1.000
_cell.angle_alpha   90.00
_cell.angle_beta   90.00
_cell.angle_gamma   90.00
#
_symmetry.space_group_name_H-M   'P 1'
#
loop_
_entity.id
_entity.type
_entity.pdbx_description
1 polymer ?
#
loop_
_entity_poly.entity_id
_entity_poly.type
_entity_poly.pdbx_seq_one_letter_code
_entity_poly.pdbx_strand_id
1 'polypeptide(L)'
;MSDWTHRIDDHVESIRGRLTAIRRHLHSHPEPSGEEHETARYLADVLRDEGFEVTLVAGGRGVVIEPSGQGDGPRVAFRGDIDALRVTDEKRVEYRSTVDGVTHACG
;
A
#
# COMPACT_ATOMS: atom_id res chain seq x y z
N MET A 1 15.91 -12.87 20.74
CA MET A 1 15.65 -12.39 19.36
C MET A 1 16.73 -11.39 19.01
N SER A 2 17.18 -11.34 17.76
CA SER A 2 18.23 -10.42 17.32
C SER A 2 17.82 -8.96 17.50
N ASP A 3 18.77 -8.11 17.87
CA ASP A 3 18.59 -6.68 18.16
C ASP A 3 17.80 -5.91 17.08
N TRP A 4 17.97 -6.28 15.82
CA TRP A 4 17.28 -5.63 14.70
C TRP A 4 15.76 -5.84 14.69
N THR A 5 15.25 -6.95 15.25
CA THR A 5 13.81 -7.25 15.22
C THR A 5 13.05 -6.29 16.14
N HIS A 6 13.55 -6.04 17.35
CA HIS A 6 12.93 -5.06 18.26
C HIS A 6 12.95 -3.65 17.69
N ARG A 7 14.02 -3.27 16.97
CA ARG A 7 14.08 -1.97 16.29
C ARG A 7 12.99 -1.80 15.23
N ILE A 8 12.64 -2.87 14.52
CA ILE A 8 11.53 -2.85 13.56
C ILE A 8 10.20 -2.75 14.31
N ASP A 9 10.01 -3.55 15.35
CA ASP A 9 8.76 -3.55 16.14
C ASP A 9 8.49 -2.15 16.75
N ASP A 10 9.50 -1.54 17.37
CA ASP A 10 9.41 -0.19 17.94
C ASP A 10 9.08 0.86 16.87
N HIS A 11 9.69 0.74 15.68
CA HIS A 11 9.41 1.65 14.58
C HIS A 11 7.98 1.48 14.06
N VAL A 12 7.52 0.25 13.83
CA VAL A 12 6.15 -0.06 13.39
C VAL A 12 5.14 0.48 14.39
N GLU A 13 5.38 0.29 15.69
CA GLU A 13 4.52 0.82 16.74
C GLU A 13 4.45 2.35 16.71
N SER A 14 5.58 3.02 16.49
CA SER A 14 5.65 4.49 16.38
C SER A 14 4.84 5.06 15.21
N ILE A 15 4.71 4.31 14.11
CA ILE A 15 3.98 4.74 12.90
C ILE A 15 2.62 4.06 12.72
N ARG A 16 2.17 3.23 13.69
CA ARG A 16 0.93 2.43 13.59
C ARG A 16 -0.30 3.23 13.19
N GLY A 17 -0.43 4.45 13.71
CA GLY A 17 -1.54 5.36 13.36
C GLY A 17 -1.57 5.70 11.87
N ARG A 18 -0.41 6.03 11.29
CA ARG A 18 -0.24 6.32 9.86
C ARG A 18 -0.54 5.08 9.01
N LEU A 19 -0.01 3.90 9.39
CA LEU A 19 -0.30 2.64 8.70
C LEU A 19 -1.78 2.31 8.69
N THR A 20 -2.47 2.53 9.82
CA THR A 20 -3.93 2.33 9.93
C THR A 20 -4.68 3.31 9.02
N ALA A 21 -4.27 4.57 8.98
CA ALA A 21 -4.89 5.59 8.13
C ALA A 21 -4.74 5.24 6.64
N ILE A 22 -3.54 4.82 6.20
CA ILE A 22 -3.27 4.36 4.83
C ILE A 22 -4.19 3.18 4.48
N ARG A 23 -4.22 2.13 5.33
CA ARG A 23 -5.09 0.96 5.11
C ARG A 23 -6.56 1.35 5.00
N ARG A 24 -7.04 2.26 5.84
CA ARG A 24 -8.44 2.73 5.81
C ARG A 24 -8.74 3.58 4.58
N HIS A 25 -7.81 4.41 4.14
CA HIS A 25 -7.94 5.19 2.91
C HIS A 25 -8.09 4.27 1.70
N LEU A 26 -7.20 3.29 1.55
CA LEU A 26 -7.26 2.30 0.47
C LEU A 26 -8.59 1.53 0.50
N HIS A 27 -9.01 1.04 1.67
CA HIS A 27 -10.30 0.34 1.82
C HIS A 27 -11.50 1.19 1.40
N SER A 28 -11.48 2.49 1.73
CA SER A 28 -12.59 3.40 1.45
C SER A 28 -12.67 3.78 -0.04
N HIS A 29 -11.55 3.76 -0.77
CA HIS A 29 -11.46 4.16 -2.18
C HIS A 29 -10.94 3.00 -3.06
N PRO A 30 -11.63 1.85 -3.09
CA PRO A 30 -11.14 0.69 -3.81
C PRO A 30 -11.30 0.86 -5.32
N GLU A 31 -10.30 0.42 -6.08
CA GLU A 31 -10.36 0.34 -7.54
C GLU A 31 -10.23 -1.11 -8.02
N PRO A 32 -11.09 -1.59 -8.94
CA PRO A 32 -11.01 -2.96 -9.46
C PRO A 32 -9.72 -3.24 -10.23
N SER A 33 -9.45 -4.54 -10.41
CA SER A 33 -8.35 -4.99 -11.26
C SER A 33 -8.36 -4.33 -12.65
N GLY A 34 -7.23 -3.72 -13.02
CA GLY A 34 -7.04 -3.01 -14.29
C GLY A 34 -7.49 -1.53 -14.30
N GLU A 35 -8.01 -1.02 -13.18
CA GLU A 35 -8.54 0.35 -13.02
C GLU A 35 -7.85 1.12 -11.87
N GLU A 36 -6.74 0.62 -11.31
CA GLU A 36 -6.09 1.05 -10.04
C GLU A 36 -5.28 2.36 -10.15
N HIS A 37 -5.82 3.37 -10.83
CA HIS A 37 -5.11 4.61 -11.13
C HIS A 37 -4.92 5.50 -9.89
N GLU A 38 -5.97 5.76 -9.13
CA GLU A 38 -5.88 6.59 -7.92
C GLU A 38 -5.18 5.85 -6.79
N THR A 39 -5.36 4.54 -6.69
CA THR A 39 -4.70 3.65 -5.74
C THR A 39 -3.19 3.66 -5.96
N ALA A 40 -2.74 3.52 -7.21
CA ALA A 40 -1.32 3.59 -7.54
C ALA A 40 -0.73 5.00 -7.29
N ARG A 41 -1.47 6.07 -7.62
CA ARG A 41 -1.03 7.45 -7.36
C ARG A 41 -0.88 7.71 -5.87
N TYR A 42 -1.90 7.37 -5.08
CA TYR A 42 -1.87 7.53 -3.63
C TYR A 42 -0.68 6.80 -2.99
N LEU A 43 -0.45 5.54 -3.37
CA LEU A 43 0.70 4.78 -2.88
C LEU A 43 2.03 5.41 -3.30
N ALA A 44 2.14 5.90 -4.54
CA ALA A 44 3.35 6.54 -5.00
C ALA A 44 3.67 7.80 -4.20
N ASP A 45 2.67 8.62 -3.89
CA ASP A 45 2.85 9.84 -3.10
C ASP A 45 3.20 9.53 -1.64
N VAL A 46 2.51 8.57 -1.02
CA VAL A 46 2.84 8.09 0.33
C VAL A 46 4.30 7.61 0.41
N LEU A 47 4.76 6.84 -0.57
CA LEU A 47 6.13 6.31 -0.60
C LEU A 47 7.18 7.39 -0.89
N ARG A 48 6.87 8.37 -1.76
CA ARG A 48 7.75 9.53 -2.00
C ARG A 48 7.90 10.40 -0.75
N ASP A 49 6.83 10.58 0.02
CA ASP A 49 6.86 11.31 1.29
C ASP A 49 7.76 10.62 2.33
N GLU A 50 7.98 9.30 2.21
CA GLU A 50 8.93 8.53 3.03
C GLU A 50 10.37 8.55 2.46
N GLY A 51 10.61 9.27 1.36
CA GLY A 51 11.92 9.44 0.74
C GLY A 51 12.32 8.34 -0.24
N PHE A 52 11.37 7.51 -0.70
CA PHE A 52 11.64 6.52 -1.74
C PHE A 52 11.60 7.16 -3.14
N GLU A 53 12.49 6.68 -4.02
CA GLU A 53 12.39 6.92 -5.45
C GLU A 53 11.35 5.96 -6.04
N VAL A 54 10.24 6.51 -6.54
CA VAL A 54 9.07 5.72 -6.96
C VAL A 54 8.65 6.04 -8.38
N THR A 55 8.55 4.98 -9.18
CA THR A 55 8.06 5.01 -10.55
C THR A 55 6.67 4.38 -10.62
N LEU A 56 5.74 5.04 -11.32
CA LEU A 56 4.49 4.41 -11.74
C LEU A 56 4.77 3.47 -12.92
N VAL A 57 4.25 2.25 -12.85
CA VAL A 57 4.34 1.26 -13.94
C VAL A 57 3.61 1.78 -15.18
N ALA A 58 4.01 1.31 -16.37
CA ALA A 58 3.33 1.63 -17.62
C ALA A 58 1.81 1.42 -17.51
N GLY A 59 1.04 2.45 -17.86
CA GLY A 59 -0.42 2.49 -17.66
C GLY A 59 -0.88 3.04 -16.31
N GLY A 60 0.04 3.36 -15.39
CA GLY A 60 -0.25 4.10 -14.16
C GLY A 60 -1.14 3.36 -13.15
N ARG A 61 -1.01 2.02 -13.06
CA ARG A 61 -1.83 1.13 -12.21
C ARG A 61 -1.01 0.29 -11.23
N GLY A 62 0.24 0.66 -11.04
CA GLY A 62 1.16 -0.03 -10.15
C GLY A 62 2.33 0.85 -9.79
N VAL A 63 2.98 0.51 -8.69
CA VAL A 63 4.14 1.24 -8.16
C VAL A 63 5.34 0.32 -8.09
N VAL A 64 6.50 0.85 -8.46
CA VAL A 64 7.80 0.19 -8.25
C VAL A 64 8.69 1.17 -7.52
N ILE A 65 9.27 0.72 -6.40
CA ILE A 65 10.34 1.42 -5.71
C ILE A 65 11.63 1.06 -6.43
N GLU A 66 12.38 2.07 -6.87
CA GLU A 66 13.66 1.85 -7.54
C GLU A 66 14.65 1.17 -6.58
N PRO A 67 15.50 0.25 -7.07
CA PRO A 67 16.47 -0.43 -6.21
C PRO A 67 17.40 0.59 -5.52
N SER A 68 17.25 0.74 -4.21
CA SER A 68 18.13 1.58 -3.40
C SER A 68 19.39 0.81 -2.98
N GLY A 69 20.56 1.42 -3.14
CA GLY A 69 21.85 0.92 -2.64
C GLY A 69 22.80 0.43 -3.72
N GLN A 70 24.09 0.71 -3.53
CA GLN A 70 25.19 0.33 -4.44
C GLN A 70 26.05 -0.84 -3.91
N GLY A 71 25.60 -1.54 -2.87
CA GLY A 71 26.37 -2.62 -2.25
C GLY A 71 26.26 -3.95 -3.01
N ASP A 72 27.31 -4.77 -2.92
CA ASP A 72 27.38 -6.14 -3.47
C ASP A 72 26.61 -7.19 -2.64
N GLY A 73 25.75 -6.74 -1.73
CA GLY A 73 24.96 -7.60 -0.85
C GLY A 73 23.76 -8.26 -1.54
N PRO A 74 23.09 -9.21 -0.86
CA PRO A 74 21.87 -9.82 -1.38
C PRO A 74 20.76 -8.77 -1.58
N ARG A 75 19.99 -8.93 -2.66
CA ARG A 75 18.81 -8.09 -2.96
C ARG A 75 17.54 -8.82 -2.56
N VAL A 76 16.62 -8.11 -1.91
CA VAL A 76 15.30 -8.61 -1.51
C VAL A 76 14.23 -7.74 -2.14
N ALA A 77 13.22 -8.36 -2.73
CA ALA A 77 12.05 -7.66 -3.27
C ALA A 77 10.82 -7.99 -2.44
N PHE A 78 10.04 -6.97 -2.12
CA PHE A 78 8.71 -7.10 -1.52
C PHE A 78 7.66 -6.80 -2.58
N ARG A 79 6.58 -7.59 -2.60
CA ARG A 79 5.47 -7.43 -3.54
C ARG A 79 4.15 -7.51 -2.79
N GLY A 80 3.25 -6.58 -3.11
CA GLY A 80 1.88 -6.56 -2.64
C GLY A 80 0.94 -6.19 -3.78
N ASP A 81 -0.25 -6.77 -3.75
CA ASP A 81 -1.34 -6.58 -4.70
C ASP A 81 -2.20 -5.43 -4.18
N ILE A 82 -2.72 -4.61 -5.08
CA ILE A 82 -3.39 -3.35 -4.73
C ILE A 82 -4.80 -3.26 -5.33
N ASP A 83 -5.25 -4.28 -6.05
CA ASP A 83 -6.55 -4.28 -6.70
C ASP A 83 -7.67 -4.69 -5.75
N ALA A 84 -8.86 -4.16 -6.03
CA ALA A 84 -10.08 -4.51 -5.33
C ALA A 84 -10.97 -5.45 -6.15
N LEU A 85 -12.01 -5.97 -5.50
CA LEU A 85 -12.98 -6.89 -6.09
C LEU A 85 -14.30 -6.19 -6.34
N ARG A 86 -15.02 -6.59 -7.41
CA ARG A 86 -16.39 -6.14 -7.71
C ARG A 86 -17.40 -6.87 -6.83
N VAL A 87 -17.40 -6.54 -5.54
CA VAL A 87 -18.31 -7.04 -4.51
C VAL A 87 -18.72 -5.88 -3.61
N THR A 88 -19.98 -5.86 -3.17
CA THR A 88 -20.48 -4.86 -2.23
C THR A 88 -19.80 -4.99 -0.87
N ASP A 89 -19.36 -3.87 -0.29
CA ASP A 89 -18.84 -3.85 1.07
C ASP A 89 -19.98 -3.95 2.10
N GLU A 90 -20.05 -5.06 2.82
CA GLU A 90 -21.07 -5.30 3.86
C GLU A 90 -20.66 -4.74 5.24
N LYS A 91 -19.47 -4.13 5.37
CA LYS A 91 -18.99 -3.62 6.65
C LYS A 91 -19.85 -2.45 7.16
N ARG A 92 -19.97 -2.40 8.50
CA ARG A 92 -20.61 -1.30 9.25
C ARG A 92 -19.56 -0.52 10.04
N VAL A 93 -18.62 0.07 9.32
CA VAL A 93 -17.50 0.85 9.87
C VAL A 93 -17.33 2.15 9.08
N GLU A 94 -16.70 3.15 9.67
CA GLU A 94 -16.51 4.48 9.04
C GLU A 94 -15.63 4.43 7.79
N TYR A 95 -14.74 3.45 7.70
CA TYR A 95 -13.81 3.27 6.57
C TYR A 95 -14.30 2.28 5.51
N ARG A 96 -15.60 1.94 5.50
CA ARG A 96 -16.17 1.07 4.46
C ARG A 96 -15.97 1.70 3.08
N SER A 97 -15.97 0.89 2.03
CA SER A 97 -15.93 1.37 0.65
C SER A 97 -17.00 2.45 0.40
N THR A 98 -16.58 3.53 -0.26
CA THR A 98 -17.48 4.57 -0.78
C THR A 98 -17.83 4.33 -2.25
N VAL A 99 -17.34 3.25 -2.85
CA VAL A 99 -17.57 2.89 -4.25
C VAL A 99 -18.57 1.72 -4.29
N ASP A 100 -19.75 1.98 -4.84
CA ASP A 100 -20.83 1.00 -4.90
C ASP A 100 -20.40 -0.28 -5.64
N GLY A 101 -20.58 -1.43 -5.00
CA GLY A 101 -20.26 -2.73 -5.58
C GLY A 101 -18.76 -3.02 -5.75
N VAL A 102 -17.88 -2.26 -5.11
CA VAL A 102 -16.43 -2.50 -5.12
C VAL A 102 -15.88 -2.48 -3.70
N THR A 103 -14.98 -3.41 -3.36
CA THR A 103 -14.35 -3.50 -2.02
C THR A 103 -13.01 -4.25 -2.04
N HIS A 104 -12.12 -3.89 -1.13
CA HIS A 104 -10.95 -4.73 -0.80
C HIS A 104 -11.39 -5.89 0.10
N ALA A 105 -11.82 -7.00 -0.52
CA ALA A 105 -12.27 -8.21 0.17
C ALA A 105 -11.20 -9.30 0.31
N CYS A 106 -10.03 -9.15 -0.32
CA CYS A 106 -8.89 -10.06 -0.22
C CYS A 106 -7.76 -9.55 0.71
N GLY A 107 -7.89 -8.33 1.25
CA GLY A 107 -6.95 -7.69 2.18
C GLY A 107 -7.37 -6.29 2.59
#